data_AF-A0AAX3MPT9-F1
#
_entry.id   AF-A0AAX3MPT9-F1
#
_cell.length_a   1.000
_cell.length_b   1.000
_cell.length_c   1.000
_cell.angle_alpha   90.00
_cell.angle_beta   90.00
_cell.angle_gamma   90.00
#
_symmetry.space_group_name_H-M   'P 1'
#
loop_
_entity.id
_entity.type
_entity.pdbx_description
1 polymer ?
#
loop_
_entity_poly.entity_id
_entity_poly.type
_entity_poly.pdbx_seq_one_letter_code
_entity_poly.pdbx_strand_id
1 'polypeptide(L)'
;MFGLRHIDRDKHALEITCKNWKASGEDAEMLIPEINTKWLPVADEHGKWSGWVSLREIFQLIDHKLAGMAIMPDAERLISEWVQLTEKPLKLNLPELEYQHLCAGQIFDGVLTHSHSMIKLWTGELNLWVERVATCRYDSFAIINRSQLSWPVNFIIGISKTTVGLINQIRLKDILLITSRKAYVSIYNRDICELIYPEELMMYDSYENDKDIETNDYGDDVEINSIDNLPVKVEFVLESKVFTLREVEALCESKIISVTPENEKNIEIRINGVTAGHGELVEIDNKLGVIINSWLSGSKNVE
;
A
#
# COMPACT_ATOMS: atom_id res chain seq x y z
N MET A 1 -7.38 -7.15 -21.50
CA MET A 1 -7.22 -8.29 -20.58
C MET A 1 -5.75 -8.31 -20.16
N PHE A 2 -5.44 -8.08 -18.90
CA PHE A 2 -4.04 -8.02 -18.43
C PHE A 2 -3.46 -9.44 -18.33
N GLY A 3 -2.28 -9.69 -18.89
CA GLY A 3 -1.56 -10.96 -18.79
C GLY A 3 -0.91 -11.13 -17.42
N LEU A 4 -1.73 -11.30 -16.38
CA LEU A 4 -1.25 -11.37 -15.00
C LEU A 4 -0.68 -12.76 -14.68
N ARG A 5 0.40 -12.78 -13.89
CA ARG A 5 0.94 -14.02 -13.31
C ARG A 5 0.02 -14.49 -12.19
N HIS A 6 -0.54 -15.68 -12.32
CA HIS A 6 -1.27 -16.35 -11.25
C HIS A 6 -0.29 -17.00 -10.27
N ILE A 7 -0.40 -16.65 -8.99
CA ILE A 7 0.43 -17.17 -7.90
C ILE A 7 -0.45 -18.05 -7.02
N ASP A 8 -0.03 -19.29 -6.81
CA ASP A 8 -0.62 -20.17 -5.81
C ASP A 8 -0.18 -19.70 -4.42
N ARG A 9 -1.16 -19.38 -3.57
CA ARG A 9 -0.92 -18.78 -2.25
C ARG A 9 -0.14 -19.71 -1.33
N ASP A 10 -0.48 -21.00 -1.32
CA ASP A 10 0.10 -21.96 -0.38
C ASP A 10 1.52 -22.33 -0.82
N LYS A 11 1.73 -22.52 -2.13
CA LYS A 11 3.07 -22.71 -2.69
C LYS A 11 3.98 -21.50 -2.40
N HIS A 12 3.47 -20.29 -2.63
CA HIS A 12 4.23 -19.07 -2.37
C HIS A 12 4.55 -18.89 -0.88
N ALA A 13 3.63 -19.29 0.01
CA ALA A 13 3.87 -19.28 1.45
C ALA A 13 5.00 -20.24 1.84
N LEU A 14 4.99 -21.48 1.33
CA LEU A 14 6.06 -22.45 1.57
C LEU A 14 7.42 -21.97 1.06
N GLU A 15 7.46 -21.41 -0.16
CA GLU A 15 8.71 -20.90 -0.75
C GLU A 15 9.33 -19.78 0.08
N ILE A 16 8.51 -18.81 0.54
CA ILE A 16 8.97 -17.72 1.41
C ILE A 16 9.43 -18.25 2.76
N THR A 17 8.62 -19.11 3.39
CA THR A 17 8.94 -19.69 4.71
C THR A 17 10.25 -20.48 4.66
N CYS A 18 10.44 -21.36 3.66
CA CYS A 18 11.69 -22.11 3.50
C CYS A 18 12.90 -21.17 3.33
N LYS A 19 12.77 -20.14 2.48
CA LYS A 19 13.85 -19.17 2.28
C LYS A 19 14.22 -18.47 3.59
N ASN A 20 13.23 -18.08 4.38
CA ASN A 20 13.46 -17.38 5.62
C ASN A 20 14.06 -18.29 6.71
N TRP A 21 13.57 -19.52 6.85
CA TRP A 21 14.17 -20.51 7.76
C TRP A 21 15.64 -20.78 7.40
N LYS A 22 15.95 -20.97 6.11
CA LYS A 22 17.35 -21.08 5.63
C LYS A 22 18.19 -19.85 5.99
N ALA A 23 17.64 -18.64 5.86
CA ALA A 23 18.35 -17.41 6.19
C ALA A 23 18.60 -17.24 7.70
N SER A 24 17.70 -17.78 8.54
CA SER A 24 17.85 -17.85 10.00
C SER A 24 18.80 -18.97 10.46
N GLY A 25 19.30 -19.81 9.56
CA GLY A 25 20.24 -20.89 9.85
C GLY A 25 19.61 -22.26 10.11
N GLU A 26 18.31 -22.42 9.88
CA GLU A 26 17.61 -23.69 10.02
C GLU A 26 17.89 -24.64 8.85
N ASP A 27 17.93 -25.95 9.13
CA ASP A 27 18.05 -27.00 8.12
C ASP A 27 16.67 -27.32 7.52
N ALA A 28 16.24 -26.43 6.63
CA ALA A 28 14.98 -26.51 5.90
C ALA A 28 15.25 -26.57 4.39
N GLU A 29 14.60 -27.48 3.65
CA GLU A 29 14.75 -27.58 2.19
C GLU A 29 13.41 -27.87 1.48
N MET A 30 13.17 -27.24 0.33
CA MET A 30 12.02 -27.56 -0.52
C MET A 30 12.29 -28.84 -1.31
N LEU A 31 11.59 -29.92 -0.97
CA LEU A 31 11.76 -31.24 -1.58
C LEU A 31 10.41 -31.92 -1.87
N ILE A 32 10.44 -32.94 -2.73
CA ILE A 32 9.29 -33.83 -2.94
C ILE A 32 9.55 -35.11 -2.11
N PRO A 33 8.64 -35.50 -1.20
CA PRO A 33 8.80 -36.72 -0.40
C PRO A 33 8.59 -37.99 -1.25
N GLU A 34 9.65 -38.46 -1.91
CA GLU A 34 9.66 -39.66 -2.75
C GLU A 34 9.88 -40.97 -1.95
N ILE A 35 9.78 -40.92 -0.62
CA ILE A 35 10.06 -42.04 0.28
C ILE A 35 8.78 -42.85 0.51
N ASN A 36 8.84 -44.16 0.26
CA ASN A 36 7.77 -45.09 0.63
C ASN A 36 7.89 -45.46 2.11
N THR A 37 6.95 -45.02 2.93
CA THR A 37 6.90 -45.29 4.37
C THR A 37 5.49 -45.11 4.90
N LYS A 38 5.27 -45.44 6.17
CA LYS A 38 4.05 -45.03 6.88
C LYS A 38 4.20 -43.63 7.43
N TRP A 39 3.30 -42.76 7.01
CA TRP A 39 3.25 -41.35 7.34
C TRP A 39 2.14 -41.07 8.34
N LEU A 40 2.45 -40.30 9.37
CA LEU A 40 1.48 -39.72 10.27
C LEU A 40 1.26 -38.25 9.87
N PRO A 41 0.07 -37.88 9.38
CA PRO A 41 -0.28 -36.47 9.23
C PRO A 41 -0.44 -35.84 10.61
N VAL A 42 0.18 -34.69 10.80
CA VAL A 42 0.14 -33.89 12.02
C VAL A 42 -0.21 -32.44 11.68
N ALA A 43 -1.02 -31.80 12.51
CA ALA A 43 -1.37 -30.39 12.39
C ALA A 43 -1.49 -29.77 13.78
N ASP A 44 -1.40 -28.44 13.85
CA ASP A 44 -1.76 -27.72 15.06
C ASP A 44 -3.29 -27.69 15.27
N GLU A 45 -3.68 -27.42 16.51
CA GLU A 45 -5.09 -27.31 16.95
C GLU A 45 -5.86 -26.19 16.22
N HIS A 46 -5.17 -25.20 15.68
CA HIS A 46 -5.77 -24.04 15.02
C HIS A 46 -5.66 -24.08 13.49
N GLY A 47 -5.05 -25.13 12.93
CA GLY A 47 -4.84 -25.30 11.49
C GLY A 47 -3.91 -24.26 10.85
N LYS A 48 -3.10 -23.55 11.64
CA LYS A 48 -2.06 -22.63 11.14
C LYS A 48 -0.98 -23.35 10.36
N TRP A 49 -0.68 -24.60 10.69
CA TRP A 49 0.28 -25.43 9.96
C TRP A 49 -0.11 -26.91 9.95
N SER A 50 0.33 -27.61 8.93
CA SER A 50 0.18 -29.06 8.81
C SER A 50 1.39 -29.66 8.11
N GLY A 51 1.67 -30.91 8.44
CA GLY A 51 2.77 -31.64 7.85
C GLY A 51 2.68 -33.13 8.12
N TRP A 52 3.75 -33.81 7.76
CA TRP A 52 3.85 -35.25 7.79
C TRP A 52 5.13 -35.66 8.51
N VAL A 53 5.03 -36.70 9.33
CA VAL A 53 6.17 -37.30 10.01
C VAL A 53 6.19 -38.79 9.73
N SER A 54 7.37 -39.36 9.57
CA SER A 54 7.51 -40.80 9.39
C SER A 54 7.26 -41.52 10.72
N LEU A 55 6.35 -42.51 10.73
CA LEU A 55 6.10 -43.34 11.91
C LEU A 55 7.38 -44.00 12.44
N ARG A 56 8.27 -44.41 11.53
CA ARG A 56 9.56 -44.98 11.89
C ARG A 56 10.42 -44.01 12.70
N GLU A 57 10.44 -42.73 12.33
CA GLU A 57 11.18 -41.70 13.05
C GLU A 57 10.53 -41.39 14.41
N ILE A 58 9.19 -41.42 14.50
CA ILE A 58 8.49 -41.29 15.79
C ILE A 58 8.85 -42.44 16.75
N PHE A 59 8.87 -43.67 16.27
CA PHE A 59 9.31 -44.79 17.11
C PHE A 59 10.78 -44.65 17.54
N GLN A 60 11.65 -44.16 16.66
CA GLN A 60 13.05 -43.90 17.00
C GLN A 60 13.20 -42.80 18.06
N LEU A 61 12.32 -41.80 18.05
CA LEU A 61 12.27 -40.75 19.08
C LEU A 61 11.93 -41.33 20.45
N ILE A 62 10.99 -42.28 20.53
CA ILE A 62 10.58 -42.91 21.80
C ILE A 62 11.67 -43.88 22.30
N ASP A 63 12.07 -44.84 21.46
CA ASP A 63 13.20 -45.74 21.70
C ASP A 63 13.62 -46.38 20.36
N HIS A 64 14.91 -46.26 20.00
CA HIS A 64 15.48 -46.83 18.78
C HIS A 64 15.15 -48.33 18.57
N LYS A 65 14.97 -49.12 19.63
CA LYS A 65 14.61 -50.54 19.55
C LYS A 65 13.17 -50.77 19.04
N LEU A 66 12.30 -49.77 19.17
CA LEU A 66 10.90 -49.83 18.75
C LEU A 66 10.71 -49.44 17.29
N ALA A 67 11.75 -48.98 16.58
CA ALA A 67 11.65 -48.56 15.19
C ALA A 67 11.04 -49.62 14.25
N GLY A 68 11.28 -50.91 14.55
CA GLY A 68 10.69 -52.03 13.80
C GLY A 68 9.19 -52.22 14.03
N MET A 69 8.63 -51.67 15.12
CA MET A 69 7.20 -51.72 15.42
C MET A 69 6.36 -50.83 14.51
N ALA A 70 6.98 -49.92 13.75
CA ALA A 70 6.31 -49.08 12.74
C ALA A 70 5.52 -49.89 11.70
N ILE A 71 5.83 -51.19 11.54
CA ILE A 71 5.17 -52.07 10.57
C ILE A 71 3.87 -52.68 11.16
N MET A 72 3.70 -52.70 12.49
CA MET A 72 2.58 -53.37 13.17
C MET A 72 1.32 -52.48 13.24
N PRO A 73 0.13 -52.97 12.81
CA PRO A 73 -1.12 -52.19 12.82
C PRO A 73 -1.56 -51.73 14.22
N ASP A 74 -1.36 -52.54 15.26
CA ASP A 74 -1.74 -52.13 16.63
C ASP A 74 -0.86 -50.98 17.15
N ALA A 75 0.36 -50.88 16.65
CA ALA A 75 1.31 -49.84 17.04
C ALA A 75 0.95 -48.47 16.40
N GLU A 76 0.31 -48.48 15.23
CA GLU A 76 -0.19 -47.29 14.55
C GLU A 76 -1.21 -46.52 15.41
N ARG A 77 -2.23 -47.22 15.91
CA ARG A 77 -3.27 -46.62 16.75
C ARG A 77 -2.68 -46.01 18.02
N LEU A 78 -1.77 -46.74 18.66
CA LEU A 78 -1.12 -46.28 19.90
C LEU A 78 -0.29 -45.02 19.70
N ILE A 79 0.41 -44.90 18.56
CA ILE A 79 1.18 -43.68 18.25
C ILE A 79 0.24 -42.51 17.98
N SER A 80 -0.82 -42.69 17.20
CA SER A 80 -1.78 -41.61 16.94
C SER A 80 -2.42 -41.11 18.24
N GLU A 81 -2.79 -42.02 19.15
CA GLU A 81 -3.32 -41.68 20.47
C GLU A 81 -2.27 -40.97 21.34
N TRP A 82 -1.04 -41.47 21.36
CA TRP A 82 0.05 -40.85 22.12
C TRP A 82 0.35 -39.43 21.64
N VAL A 83 0.42 -39.19 20.33
CA VAL A 83 0.66 -37.86 19.75
C VAL A 83 -0.44 -36.86 20.12
N GLN A 84 -1.71 -37.30 20.14
CA GLN A 84 -2.84 -36.44 20.48
C GLN A 84 -2.92 -36.13 21.98
N LEU A 85 -2.58 -37.10 22.85
CA LEU A 85 -2.73 -36.97 24.30
C LEU A 85 -1.52 -36.35 24.99
N THR A 86 -0.35 -36.38 24.34
CA THR A 86 0.88 -35.81 24.89
C THR A 86 0.95 -34.32 24.61
N GLU A 87 1.33 -33.53 25.60
CA GLU A 87 1.64 -32.12 25.39
C GLU A 87 3.04 -32.01 24.76
N LYS A 88 3.13 -31.33 23.61
CA LYS A 88 4.37 -31.13 22.84
C LYS A 88 5.19 -32.43 22.61
N PRO A 89 4.62 -33.48 21.97
CA PRO A 89 5.34 -34.72 21.67
C PRO A 89 6.57 -34.52 20.76
N LEU A 90 6.60 -33.44 19.96
CA LEU A 90 7.70 -33.10 19.05
C LEU A 90 8.33 -31.76 19.46
N LYS A 91 9.66 -31.69 19.53
CA LYS A 91 10.34 -30.40 19.78
C LYS A 91 10.39 -29.56 18.52
N LEU A 92 9.44 -28.63 18.37
CA LEU A 92 9.42 -27.62 17.31
C LEU A 92 9.79 -26.26 17.90
N ASN A 93 10.97 -25.74 17.54
CA ASN A 93 11.52 -24.52 18.12
C ASN A 93 11.21 -23.25 17.31
N LEU A 94 10.36 -23.38 16.29
CA LEU A 94 10.00 -22.28 15.39
C LEU A 94 8.64 -21.71 15.77
N PRO A 95 8.50 -20.37 15.87
CA PRO A 95 7.25 -19.73 16.29
C PRO A 95 6.10 -20.00 15.33
N GLU A 96 6.36 -20.22 14.04
CA GLU A 96 5.33 -20.53 13.05
C GLU A 96 4.78 -21.95 13.17
N LEU A 97 5.53 -22.82 13.86
CA LEU A 97 5.14 -24.18 14.18
C LEU A 97 4.70 -24.29 15.65
N GLU A 98 4.26 -23.20 16.28
CA GLU A 98 3.78 -23.22 17.66
C GLU A 98 2.50 -24.05 17.78
N TYR A 99 2.44 -24.88 18.83
CA TYR A 99 1.29 -25.72 19.15
C TYR A 99 1.35 -26.15 20.63
N GLN A 100 0.21 -26.58 21.19
CA GLN A 100 0.16 -27.22 22.51
C GLN A 100 -0.03 -28.74 22.38
N HIS A 101 -1.05 -29.16 21.62
CA HIS A 101 -1.24 -30.56 21.21
C HIS A 101 -1.25 -30.68 19.68
N LEU A 102 -0.88 -31.87 19.17
CA LEU A 102 -0.97 -32.15 17.74
C LEU A 102 -2.25 -32.90 17.43
N CYS A 103 -2.94 -32.48 16.38
CA CYS A 103 -3.99 -33.27 15.76
C CYS A 103 -3.33 -34.30 14.84
N ALA A 104 -3.38 -35.58 15.22
CA ALA A 104 -2.90 -36.68 14.38
C ALA A 104 -4.05 -37.24 13.52
N GLY A 105 -3.86 -37.29 12.20
CA GLY A 105 -4.85 -37.86 11.29
C GLY A 105 -4.69 -39.37 11.07
N GLN A 106 -5.36 -39.88 10.03
CA GLN A 106 -5.23 -41.28 9.64
C GLN A 106 -3.86 -41.54 9.01
N ILE A 107 -3.23 -42.64 9.42
CA ILE A 107 -1.92 -43.04 8.89
C ILE A 107 -2.04 -43.40 7.42
N PHE A 108 -1.09 -42.91 6.63
CA PHE A 108 -0.98 -43.16 5.21
C PHE A 108 0.23 -44.05 4.93
N ASP A 109 0.01 -45.19 4.28
CA ASP A 109 1.07 -46.11 3.87
C ASP A 109 1.35 -45.92 2.38
N GLY A 110 2.52 -45.36 2.05
CA GLY A 110 2.89 -45.10 0.67
C GLY A 110 3.90 -43.98 0.48
N VAL A 111 4.02 -43.55 -0.77
CA VAL A 111 4.76 -42.35 -1.14
C VAL A 111 3.80 -41.17 -1.13
N LEU A 112 4.18 -40.07 -0.47
CA LEU A 112 3.43 -38.80 -0.50
C LEU A 112 3.64 -38.10 -1.85
N THR A 113 3.36 -38.76 -2.98
CA THR A 113 3.42 -38.15 -4.32
C THR A 113 2.25 -37.19 -4.52
N HIS A 114 2.27 -36.09 -3.79
CA HIS A 114 1.58 -34.89 -4.17
C HIS A 114 2.48 -34.20 -5.19
N SER A 115 1.96 -33.71 -6.32
CA SER A 115 2.77 -33.06 -7.38
C SER A 115 3.36 -31.70 -6.96
N HIS A 116 3.51 -31.46 -5.66
CA HIS A 116 3.86 -30.19 -5.05
C HIS A 116 5.01 -30.42 -4.04
N SER A 117 5.99 -29.54 -4.06
CA SER A 117 7.12 -29.57 -3.12
C SER A 117 6.67 -29.15 -1.72
N MET A 118 7.20 -29.82 -0.71
CA MET A 118 7.00 -29.53 0.72
C MET A 118 8.30 -29.04 1.34
N ILE A 119 8.25 -28.42 2.53
CA ILE A 119 9.46 -28.09 3.28
C ILE A 119 9.84 -29.31 4.12
N LYS A 120 10.98 -29.93 3.82
CA LYS A 120 11.62 -30.88 4.72
C LYS A 120 12.41 -30.07 5.76
N LEU A 121 11.98 -30.11 7.01
CA LEU A 121 12.62 -29.45 8.15
C LEU A 121 13.21 -30.51 9.08
N TRP A 122 14.50 -30.41 9.36
CA TRP A 122 15.12 -31.19 10.43
C TRP A 122 14.88 -30.51 11.78
N THR A 123 14.20 -31.19 12.70
CA THR A 123 13.84 -30.64 14.02
C THR A 123 14.92 -30.83 15.08
N GLY A 124 16.04 -31.47 14.72
CA GLY A 124 17.05 -31.97 15.66
C GLY A 124 16.85 -33.44 16.06
N GLU A 125 15.62 -33.95 15.95
CA GLU A 125 15.27 -35.32 16.34
C GLU A 125 14.63 -36.13 15.20
N LEU A 126 13.88 -35.47 14.32
CA LEU A 126 13.22 -36.10 13.16
C LEU A 126 13.03 -35.13 11.98
N ASN A 127 12.57 -35.66 10.85
CA ASN A 127 12.21 -34.85 9.68
C ASN A 127 10.71 -34.55 9.69
N LEU A 128 10.36 -33.27 9.81
CA LEU A 128 9.00 -32.78 9.60
C LEU A 128 8.85 -32.32 8.14
N TRP A 129 7.88 -32.89 7.44
CA TRP A 129 7.52 -32.48 6.09
C TRP A 129 6.33 -31.52 6.13
N VAL A 130 6.61 -30.22 6.10
CA VAL A 130 5.58 -29.18 6.19
C VAL A 130 4.89 -29.01 4.85
N GLU A 131 3.58 -29.28 4.85
CA GLU A 131 2.70 -29.14 3.69
C GLU A 131 2.00 -27.78 3.67
N ARG A 132 1.65 -27.25 4.86
CA ARG A 132 1.05 -25.92 4.98
C ARG A 132 1.62 -25.22 6.20
N VAL A 133 1.86 -23.93 6.06
CA VAL A 133 2.28 -23.07 7.18
C VAL A 133 1.86 -21.64 6.90
N ALA A 134 1.37 -20.94 7.92
CA ALA A 134 1.14 -19.51 7.82
C ALA A 134 2.45 -18.80 7.44
N THR A 135 2.40 -17.91 6.44
CA THR A 135 3.61 -17.33 5.85
C THR A 135 4.47 -16.62 6.89
N CYS A 136 5.75 -16.99 6.97
CA CYS A 136 6.74 -16.29 7.78
C CYS A 136 6.91 -14.85 7.27
N ARG A 137 6.53 -13.88 8.09
CA ARG A 137 7.02 -12.51 7.92
C ARG A 137 8.15 -12.32 8.94
N TYR A 138 9.35 -12.77 8.58
CA TYR A 138 10.50 -12.22 9.28
C TYR A 138 10.53 -10.75 8.95
N ASP A 139 10.54 -9.94 10.01
CA ASP A 139 10.60 -8.49 10.01
C ASP A 139 11.94 -8.01 9.40
N SER A 140 12.15 -8.32 8.13
CA SER A 140 12.99 -7.55 7.24
C SER A 140 12.18 -6.31 6.87
N PHE A 141 11.93 -5.45 7.86
CA PHE A 141 11.40 -4.14 7.58
C PHE A 141 12.39 -3.47 6.62
N ALA A 142 11.96 -3.25 5.38
CA ALA A 142 12.64 -2.33 4.52
C ALA A 142 12.56 -0.96 5.22
N ILE A 143 13.61 -0.59 5.95
CA ILE A 143 13.69 0.71 6.60
C ILE A 143 13.81 1.72 5.47
N ILE A 144 12.70 2.36 5.13
CA ILE A 144 12.69 3.44 4.15
C ILE A 144 13.54 4.57 4.73
N ASN A 145 14.59 4.95 4.01
CA ASN A 145 15.40 6.10 4.39
C ASN A 145 14.58 7.39 4.17
N ARG A 146 14.00 7.92 5.26
CA ARG A 146 13.12 9.10 5.22
C ARG A 146 13.75 10.33 4.57
N SER A 147 15.07 10.45 4.58
CA SER A 147 15.78 11.58 3.95
C SER A 147 15.83 11.50 2.41
N GLN A 148 15.53 10.35 1.82
CA GLN A 148 15.45 10.16 0.37
C GLN A 148 14.05 10.42 -0.19
N LEU A 149 13.07 10.67 0.67
CA LEU A 149 11.72 10.98 0.23
C LEU A 149 11.59 12.47 -0.05
N SER A 150 10.97 12.79 -1.18
CA SER A 150 10.68 14.17 -1.57
C SER A 150 9.31 14.26 -2.21
N TRP A 151 8.65 15.39 -2.01
CA TRP A 151 7.28 15.64 -2.45
C TRP A 151 7.20 16.94 -3.23
N PRO A 152 6.44 16.96 -4.35
CA PRO A 152 6.07 18.21 -4.98
C PRO A 152 5.04 18.92 -4.09
N VAL A 153 5.40 20.12 -3.64
CA VAL A 153 4.59 21.02 -2.83
C VAL A 153 4.15 22.17 -3.71
N ASN A 154 2.85 22.41 -3.79
CA ASN A 154 2.26 23.50 -4.58
C ASN A 154 1.69 24.56 -3.66
N PHE A 155 2.02 25.82 -3.93
CA PHE A 155 1.48 26.99 -3.25
C PHE A 155 0.35 27.56 -4.10
N ILE A 156 -0.89 27.36 -3.66
CA ILE A 156 -2.10 27.75 -4.38
C ILE A 156 -2.63 29.03 -3.77
N ILE A 157 -2.88 30.06 -4.57
CA ILE A 157 -3.40 31.36 -4.10
C ILE A 157 -4.92 31.44 -4.16
N GLY A 158 -5.55 30.54 -4.91
CA GLY A 158 -6.99 30.41 -4.94
C GLY A 158 -7.48 29.49 -6.03
N ILE A 159 -8.79 29.32 -6.06
CA ILE A 159 -9.47 28.43 -7.00
C ILE A 159 -10.66 29.12 -7.64
N SER A 160 -11.05 28.60 -8.80
CA SER A 160 -12.29 28.97 -9.46
C SER A 160 -12.98 27.75 -10.06
N LYS A 161 -14.30 27.81 -10.13
CA LYS A 161 -15.12 26.80 -10.80
C LYS A 161 -15.71 27.42 -12.04
N THR A 162 -15.61 26.72 -13.16
CA THR A 162 -16.12 27.14 -14.46
C THR A 162 -16.61 25.93 -15.24
N THR A 163 -16.92 26.08 -16.52
CA THR A 163 -17.35 24.98 -17.40
C THR A 163 -16.41 24.80 -18.59
N VAL A 164 -16.46 23.62 -19.21
CA VAL A 164 -15.69 23.33 -20.43
C VAL A 164 -15.97 24.34 -21.55
N GLY A 165 -17.22 24.76 -21.70
CA GLY A 165 -17.61 25.75 -22.71
C GLY A 165 -16.91 27.09 -22.53
N LEU A 166 -16.76 27.57 -21.29
CA LEU A 166 -16.04 28.82 -21.01
C LEU A 166 -14.53 28.65 -21.21
N ILE A 167 -13.95 27.52 -20.77
CA ILE A 167 -12.53 27.21 -20.98
C ILE A 167 -12.14 27.28 -22.46
N ASN A 168 -13.00 26.77 -23.34
CA ASN A 168 -12.76 26.76 -24.79
C ASN A 168 -12.81 28.16 -25.43
N GLN A 169 -13.39 29.16 -24.75
CA GLN A 169 -13.52 30.52 -25.25
C GLN A 169 -12.42 31.45 -24.76
N ILE A 170 -11.59 31.00 -23.80
CA ILE A 170 -10.50 31.76 -23.20
C ILE A 170 -9.46 32.15 -24.27
N ARG A 171 -9.05 33.42 -24.23
CA ARG A 171 -8.02 33.99 -25.10
C ARG A 171 -6.88 34.56 -24.27
N LEU A 172 -5.76 34.77 -24.95
CA LEU A 172 -4.65 35.54 -24.38
C LEU A 172 -5.14 36.95 -24.03
N LYS A 173 -4.67 37.45 -22.89
CA LYS A 173 -5.06 38.72 -22.28
C LYS A 173 -6.46 38.77 -21.67
N ASP A 174 -7.23 37.68 -21.73
CA ASP A 174 -8.40 37.52 -20.86
C ASP A 174 -7.96 37.41 -19.41
N ILE A 175 -8.90 37.68 -18.50
CA ILE A 175 -8.66 37.74 -17.07
C ILE A 175 -9.53 36.70 -16.39
N LEU A 176 -8.88 35.74 -15.74
CA LEU A 176 -9.57 34.74 -14.93
C LEU A 176 -9.65 35.23 -13.50
N LEU A 177 -10.85 35.52 -13.03
CA LEU A 177 -11.09 35.94 -11.66
C LEU A 177 -10.89 34.78 -10.70
N ILE A 178 -10.22 35.03 -9.57
CA ILE A 178 -10.09 34.09 -8.47
C ILE A 178 -11.33 34.22 -7.58
N THR A 179 -12.27 33.28 -7.72
CA THR A 179 -13.56 33.35 -7.02
C THR A 179 -13.49 32.90 -5.55
N SER A 180 -12.57 32.00 -5.20
CA SER A 180 -12.37 31.57 -3.82
C SER A 180 -10.94 31.86 -3.38
N ARG A 181 -10.81 32.78 -2.43
CA ARG A 181 -9.54 33.23 -1.84
C ARG A 181 -9.09 32.32 -0.71
N LYS A 182 -8.93 31.03 -1.03
CA LYS A 182 -8.28 30.08 -0.12
C LYS A 182 -6.87 29.89 -0.61
N ALA A 183 -5.94 30.61 0.00
CA ALA A 183 -4.53 30.41 -0.25
C ALA A 183 -4.05 29.24 0.63
N TYR A 184 -3.52 28.18 0.03
CA TYR A 184 -3.12 26.97 0.76
C TYR A 184 -1.95 26.26 0.09
N VAL A 185 -1.27 25.45 0.89
CA VAL A 185 -0.24 24.54 0.43
C VAL A 185 -0.85 23.17 0.22
N SER A 186 -0.60 22.58 -0.95
CA SER A 186 -1.02 21.21 -1.27
C SER A 186 0.16 20.31 -1.60
N ILE A 187 0.03 19.05 -1.20
CA ILE A 187 0.85 17.94 -1.70
C ILE A 187 -0.10 16.96 -2.38
N TYR A 188 0.13 16.72 -3.67
CA TYR A 188 -0.83 16.01 -4.53
C TYR A 188 -2.23 16.63 -4.40
N ASN A 189 -3.22 15.85 -3.95
CA ASN A 189 -4.62 16.26 -3.87
C ASN A 189 -5.04 16.58 -2.42
N ARG A 190 -4.08 16.89 -1.54
CA ARG A 190 -4.36 17.16 -0.12
C ARG A 190 -3.80 18.51 0.31
N ASP A 191 -4.66 19.32 0.89
CA ASP A 191 -4.33 20.60 1.50
C ASP A 191 -3.74 20.35 2.89
N ILE A 192 -2.59 20.95 3.18
CA ILE A 192 -1.82 20.67 4.41
C ILE A 192 -1.83 21.85 5.36
N CYS A 193 -1.69 23.07 4.83
CA CYS A 193 -1.76 24.29 5.62
C CYS A 193 -2.28 25.46 4.80
N GLU A 194 -2.84 26.44 5.49
CA GLU A 194 -3.24 27.72 4.90
C GLU A 194 -2.01 28.62 4.72
N LEU A 195 -1.97 29.35 3.61
CA LEU A 195 -0.89 30.25 3.25
C LEU A 195 -1.29 31.69 3.60
N ILE A 196 -0.49 32.36 4.42
CA ILE A 196 -0.63 33.81 4.65
C ILE A 196 0.25 34.53 3.62
N TYR A 197 -0.40 35.19 2.65
CA TYR A 197 0.22 36.01 1.60
C TYR A 197 0.29 37.47 2.07
N PRO A 198 1.35 38.27 1.75
CA PRO A 198 1.71 39.47 2.50
C PRO A 198 0.58 40.50 2.72
N GLU A 199 0.63 41.10 3.91
CA GLU A 199 -0.39 41.95 4.54
C GLU A 199 -0.75 43.24 3.79
N GLU A 200 0.02 43.69 2.79
CA GLU A 200 -0.25 44.96 2.09
C GLU A 200 -1.49 44.90 1.16
N LEU A 201 -2.00 43.70 0.87
CA LEU A 201 -3.32 43.47 0.24
C LEU A 201 -4.39 42.98 1.25
N MET A 202 -4.04 42.89 2.54
CA MET A 202 -4.87 42.33 3.62
C MET A 202 -5.38 43.44 4.55
N MET A 203 -5.99 44.49 4.00
CA MET A 203 -6.78 45.45 4.80
C MET A 203 -8.22 45.49 4.29
N TYR A 204 -9.13 45.15 5.21
CA TYR A 204 -10.60 45.02 5.12
C TYR A 204 -11.07 43.72 4.43
N ASP A 205 -11.65 42.72 5.10
CA ASP A 205 -12.51 42.76 6.29
C ASP A 205 -12.22 41.64 7.29
N SER A 206 -12.18 42.06 8.55
CA SER A 206 -12.20 41.24 9.75
C SER A 206 -13.56 40.54 9.90
N TYR A 207 -13.52 39.22 10.10
CA TYR A 207 -14.55 38.41 10.77
C TYR A 207 -16.01 38.69 10.39
N GLU A 208 -16.45 38.19 9.25
CA GLU A 208 -17.82 37.68 9.16
C GLU A 208 -17.77 36.16 9.01
N ASN A 209 -18.56 35.51 9.86
CA ASN A 209 -18.75 34.07 9.98
C ASN A 209 -18.48 33.26 8.69
N ASP A 210 -17.54 32.32 8.76
CA ASP A 210 -17.47 31.14 7.89
C ASP A 210 -18.64 30.19 8.16
N LYS A 211 -19.86 30.70 7.98
CA LYS A 211 -21.08 29.90 7.84
C LYS A 211 -21.86 30.19 6.57
N ASP A 212 -21.55 31.24 5.82
CA ASP A 212 -22.28 31.57 4.60
C ASP A 212 -21.34 32.00 3.45
N ILE A 213 -20.27 31.23 3.19
CA ILE A 213 -19.86 31.10 1.78
C ILE A 213 -20.87 30.16 1.19
N GLU A 214 -21.95 30.74 0.67
CA GLU A 214 -22.74 30.15 -0.39
C GLU A 214 -21.74 29.46 -1.32
N THR A 215 -21.72 28.13 -1.26
CA THR A 215 -21.51 27.31 -2.42
C THR A 215 -22.25 28.03 -3.54
N ASN A 216 -21.52 28.72 -4.42
CA ASN A 216 -22.02 29.00 -5.74
C ASN A 216 -22.20 27.62 -6.35
N ASP A 217 -23.40 27.14 -6.07
CA ASP A 217 -24.04 25.91 -6.45
C ASP A 217 -24.20 26.05 -7.97
N TYR A 218 -23.14 25.73 -8.71
CA TYR A 218 -23.38 24.93 -9.89
C TYR A 218 -23.99 23.65 -9.34
N GLY A 219 -25.33 23.68 -9.23
CA GLY A 219 -26.14 22.67 -8.57
C GLY A 219 -25.53 21.29 -8.71
N ASP A 220 -25.35 20.61 -7.59
CA ASP A 220 -25.28 19.14 -7.59
C ASP A 220 -26.52 18.52 -8.32
N ASP A 221 -27.54 19.35 -8.63
CA ASP A 221 -28.75 19.06 -9.41
C ASP A 221 -28.79 19.66 -10.86
N VAL A 222 -27.68 20.12 -11.46
CA VAL A 222 -27.71 20.54 -12.87
C VAL A 222 -27.60 19.32 -13.79
N GLU A 223 -28.67 18.97 -14.50
CA GLU A 223 -28.62 18.00 -15.60
C GLU A 223 -27.56 18.43 -16.63
N ILE A 224 -26.48 17.64 -16.74
CA ILE A 224 -25.42 17.86 -17.72
C ILE A 224 -25.96 17.46 -19.10
N ASN A 225 -26.65 18.41 -19.73
CA ASN A 225 -27.28 18.23 -21.04
C ASN A 225 -26.30 18.38 -22.22
N SER A 226 -25.05 18.80 -21.96
CA SER A 226 -23.99 18.96 -22.95
C SER A 226 -22.61 18.84 -22.30
N ILE A 227 -21.61 18.40 -23.08
CA ILE A 227 -20.20 18.37 -22.69
C ILE A 227 -19.70 19.75 -22.23
N ASP A 228 -20.22 20.83 -22.83
CA ASP A 228 -19.81 22.20 -22.51
C ASP A 228 -20.21 22.64 -21.10
N ASN A 229 -21.18 21.96 -20.48
CA ASN A 229 -21.67 22.26 -19.13
C ASN A 229 -20.90 21.51 -18.04
N LEU A 230 -19.92 20.66 -18.40
CA LEU A 230 -19.14 19.93 -17.40
C LEU A 230 -18.40 20.91 -16.48
N PRO A 231 -18.51 20.75 -15.15
CA PRO A 231 -17.81 21.59 -14.20
C PRO A 231 -16.30 21.32 -14.24
N VAL A 232 -15.54 22.39 -14.19
CA VAL A 232 -14.08 22.40 -14.28
C VAL A 232 -13.52 23.22 -13.12
N LYS A 233 -12.57 22.64 -12.39
CA LYS A 233 -11.81 23.35 -11.37
C LYS A 233 -10.57 23.98 -12.01
N VAL A 234 -10.40 25.28 -11.77
CA VAL A 234 -9.23 26.07 -12.13
C VAL A 234 -8.46 26.39 -10.84
N GLU A 235 -7.19 26.05 -10.80
CA GLU A 235 -6.29 26.34 -9.68
C GLU A 235 -5.22 27.32 -10.13
N PHE A 236 -4.96 28.33 -9.30
CA PHE A 236 -3.93 29.33 -9.56
C PHE A 236 -2.75 29.03 -8.65
N VAL A 237 -1.69 28.49 -9.24
CA VAL A 237 -0.50 28.03 -8.54
C VAL A 237 0.58 29.10 -8.65
N LEU A 238 0.94 29.65 -7.51
CA LEU A 238 1.97 30.67 -7.39
C LEU A 238 3.37 30.08 -7.57
N GLU A 239 3.60 28.90 -6.99
CA GLU A 239 4.89 28.23 -7.08
C GLU A 239 4.73 26.72 -6.83
N SER A 240 5.63 25.92 -7.42
CA SER A 240 5.79 24.50 -7.12
C SER A 240 7.25 24.20 -6.77
N LYS A 241 7.48 23.55 -5.64
CA LYS A 241 8.81 23.23 -5.12
C LYS A 241 8.86 21.80 -4.63
N VAL A 242 10.03 21.18 -4.68
CA VAL A 242 10.25 19.84 -4.14
C VAL A 242 10.79 19.96 -2.72
N PHE A 243 10.08 19.39 -1.75
CA PHE A 243 10.44 19.40 -0.33
C PHE A 243 10.78 17.99 0.16
N THR A 244 11.78 17.88 1.01
CA THR A 244 12.06 16.70 1.84
C THR A 244 11.08 16.58 3.00
N LEU A 245 11.06 15.44 3.70
CA LEU A 245 10.16 15.24 4.84
C LEU A 245 10.36 16.31 5.92
N ARG A 246 11.62 16.64 6.23
CA ARG A 246 11.95 17.66 7.24
C ARG A 246 11.45 19.05 6.86
N GLU A 247 11.51 19.38 5.58
CA GLU A 247 11.05 20.68 5.10
C GLU A 247 9.52 20.75 5.11
N VAL A 248 8.81 19.66 4.80
CA VAL A 248 7.35 19.59 4.95
C VAL A 248 6.95 19.71 6.42
N GLU A 249 7.67 19.04 7.33
CA GLU A 249 7.45 19.18 8.79
C GLU A 249 7.63 20.63 9.24
N ALA A 250 8.73 21.27 8.83
CA ALA A 250 8.98 22.68 9.14
C ALA A 250 7.90 23.62 8.55
N LEU A 251 7.39 23.32 7.37
CA LEU A 251 6.33 24.10 6.70
C LEU A 251 5.02 24.09 7.48
N CYS A 252 4.66 22.93 8.04
CA CYS A 252 3.50 22.78 8.91
C CYS A 252 3.63 23.57 10.21
N GLU A 253 4.86 23.71 10.72
CA GLU A 253 5.16 24.45 11.96
C GLU A 253 5.24 25.96 11.74
N SER A 254 5.92 26.43 10.69
CA SER A 254 6.18 27.85 10.48
C SER A 254 5.01 28.61 9.87
N LYS A 255 4.12 27.95 9.11
CA LYS A 255 2.93 28.50 8.41
C LYS A 255 3.14 29.77 7.56
N ILE A 256 4.38 30.22 7.41
CA ILE A 256 4.75 31.43 6.69
C ILE A 256 5.81 31.03 5.66
N ILE A 257 5.52 31.33 4.40
CA ILE A 257 6.44 31.13 3.28
C ILE A 257 6.73 32.49 2.65
N SER A 258 8.02 32.82 2.52
CA SER A 258 8.43 33.99 1.75
C SER A 258 8.31 33.68 0.26
N VAL A 259 7.34 34.31 -0.39
CA VAL A 259 7.17 34.25 -1.84
C VAL A 259 8.04 35.34 -2.47
N THR A 260 8.75 35.00 -3.55
CA THR A 260 9.46 35.98 -4.38
C THR A 260 8.47 36.76 -5.25
N PRO A 261 8.52 38.12 -5.26
CA PRO A 261 7.62 38.95 -6.07
C PRO A 261 7.62 38.65 -7.58
N GLU A 262 8.69 38.04 -8.11
CA GLU A 262 8.76 37.63 -9.51
C GLU A 262 7.73 36.54 -9.87
N ASN A 263 7.29 35.74 -8.90
CA ASN A 263 6.34 34.64 -9.13
C ASN A 263 4.92 35.18 -9.43
N GLU A 264 4.59 36.38 -8.95
CA GLU A 264 3.30 37.04 -9.25
C GLU A 264 3.11 37.29 -10.75
N LYS A 265 4.21 37.42 -11.50
CA LYS A 265 4.19 37.66 -12.95
C LYS A 265 4.08 36.39 -13.78
N ASN A 266 4.16 35.23 -13.14
CA ASN A 266 4.15 33.93 -13.80
C ASN A 266 3.39 32.88 -12.99
N ILE A 267 2.14 33.20 -12.65
CA ILE A 267 1.20 32.26 -12.03
C ILE A 267 0.88 31.13 -13.01
N GLU A 268 1.08 29.90 -12.57
CA GLU A 268 0.68 28.72 -13.30
C GLU A 268 -0.83 28.49 -13.14
N ILE A 269 -1.54 28.33 -14.26
CA ILE A 269 -2.98 28.07 -14.28
C ILE A 269 -3.18 26.58 -14.57
N ARG A 270 -3.78 25.85 -13.61
CA ARG A 270 -4.08 24.42 -13.75
C ARG A 270 -5.57 24.18 -13.90
N ILE A 271 -5.93 23.33 -14.85
CA ILE A 271 -7.29 22.87 -15.09
C ILE A 271 -7.37 21.41 -14.66
N ASN A 272 -8.16 21.10 -13.64
CA ASN A 272 -8.29 19.75 -13.06
C ASN A 272 -6.92 19.07 -12.82
N GLY A 273 -5.93 19.85 -12.35
CA GLY A 273 -4.57 19.38 -12.07
C GLY A 273 -3.59 19.38 -13.25
N VAL A 274 -4.03 19.70 -14.47
CA VAL A 274 -3.17 19.79 -15.66
C VAL A 274 -2.81 21.26 -15.94
N THR A 275 -1.52 21.56 -16.13
CA THR A 275 -1.04 22.89 -16.51
C THR A 275 -1.67 23.33 -17.83
N ALA A 276 -2.49 24.37 -17.79
CA ALA A 276 -3.20 24.92 -18.95
C ALA A 276 -2.57 26.20 -19.49
N GLY A 277 -1.83 26.94 -18.68
CA GLY A 277 -1.25 28.21 -19.09
C GLY A 277 -0.51 28.92 -17.97
N HIS A 278 -0.01 30.11 -18.28
CA HIS A 278 0.62 31.00 -17.31
C HIS A 278 0.12 32.43 -17.47
N GLY A 279 0.10 33.18 -16.39
CA GLY A 279 -0.37 34.56 -16.38
C GLY A 279 0.26 35.42 -15.29
N GLU A 280 -0.19 36.65 -15.24
CA GLU A 280 0.22 37.64 -14.25
C GLU A 280 -0.94 37.92 -13.30
N LEU A 281 -0.67 37.89 -12.00
CA LEU A 281 -1.62 38.23 -10.96
C LEU A 281 -1.94 39.73 -11.02
N VAL A 282 -3.23 40.05 -11.04
CA VAL A 282 -3.73 41.43 -11.06
C VAL A 282 -4.90 41.58 -10.10
N GLU A 283 -5.14 42.81 -9.68
CA GLU A 283 -6.33 43.20 -8.92
C GLU A 283 -7.23 44.08 -9.78
N ILE A 284 -8.51 43.74 -9.84
CA ILE A 284 -9.55 44.47 -10.60
C ILE A 284 -10.79 44.57 -9.73
N ASP A 285 -11.27 45.79 -9.48
CA ASP A 285 -12.47 46.05 -8.65
C ASP A 285 -12.42 45.31 -7.31
N ASN A 286 -11.28 45.39 -6.62
CA ASN A 286 -10.97 44.69 -5.38
C ASN A 286 -11.07 43.16 -5.48
N LYS A 287 -10.96 42.58 -6.67
CA LYS A 287 -10.93 41.13 -6.94
C LYS A 287 -9.60 40.71 -7.53
N LEU A 288 -8.99 39.67 -6.97
CA LEU A 288 -7.82 39.05 -7.58
C LEU A 288 -8.23 38.31 -8.86
N GLY A 289 -7.40 38.44 -9.88
CA GLY A 289 -7.53 37.73 -11.14
C GLY A 289 -6.16 37.50 -11.76
N VAL A 290 -6.12 36.67 -12.80
CA VAL A 290 -4.89 36.37 -13.53
C VAL A 290 -5.08 36.76 -14.99
N ILE A 291 -4.27 37.71 -15.48
CA ILE A 291 -4.19 38.04 -16.90
C ILE A 291 -3.42 36.93 -17.60
N ILE A 292 -4.03 36.32 -18.60
CA ILE A 292 -3.42 35.20 -19.32
C ILE A 292 -2.33 35.70 -20.27
N ASN A 293 -1.11 35.22 -20.07
CA ASN A 293 0.05 35.52 -20.92
C ASN A 293 0.39 34.36 -21.86
N SER A 294 0.12 33.13 -21.43
CA SER A 294 0.21 31.92 -22.27
C SER A 294 -0.94 30.98 -21.96
N TRP A 295 -1.42 30.28 -22.98
CA TRP A 295 -2.50 29.30 -22.86
C TRP A 295 -2.20 28.14 -23.80
N LEU A 296 -2.54 26.92 -23.39
CA LEU A 296 -2.53 25.74 -24.24
C LEU A 296 -3.47 26.01 -25.41
N SER A 297 -2.89 26.47 -26.52
CA SER A 297 -3.59 26.59 -27.78
C SER A 297 -3.78 25.17 -28.25
N GLY A 298 -5.02 24.67 -28.23
CA GLY A 298 -5.33 23.32 -28.68
C GLY A 298 -4.62 23.05 -30.00
N SER A 299 -3.77 22.03 -30.02
CA SER A 299 -3.28 21.47 -31.26
C SER A 299 -4.53 21.10 -32.06
N LYS A 300 -4.81 21.85 -33.13
CA LYS A 300 -5.73 21.37 -34.16
C LYS A 300 -5.15 20.03 -34.60
N ASN A 301 -5.80 18.94 -34.19
CA ASN A 301 -5.62 17.65 -34.84
C ASN A 301 -5.89 17.88 -36.33
N VAL A 302 -4.80 17.92 -37.10
CA VAL A 302 -4.85 17.69 -38.54
C VAL A 302 -5.11 16.19 -38.66
N GLU A 303 -6.29 15.86 -39.20
CA GLU A 303 -6.63 14.50 -39.67
C GLU A 303 -5.59 13.94 -40.64
#